data_AF-A0A482ZXD5-F1
#
_entry.id   AF-A0A482ZXD5-F1
#
_cell.length_a   1.000
_cell.length_b   1.000
_cell.length_c   1.000
_cell.angle_alpha   90.00
_cell.angle_beta   90.00
_cell.angle_gamma   90.00
#
_symmetry.space_group_name_H-M   'P 1'
#
loop_
_entity.id
_entity.type
_entity.pdbx_description
1 polymer ?
#
loop_
_entity_poly.entity_id
_entity_poly.type
_entity_poly.pdbx_seq_one_letter_code
_entity_poly.pdbx_strand_id
1 'polypeptide(L)'
;MFLLLFSKSSQESEWVQKEIEQAKSHNKFILPVLLDDEATLPSYLGDIKYLPAHAKPEEAMDIVSTHITKEAKRIQTNSLLLGALIGGGLIWLATRN
;
A
#
# COMPACT_ATOMS: atom_id res chain seq x y z
N MET A 1 -1.67 -1.24 -2.89
CA MET A 1 -0.78 -0.97 -1.74
C MET A 1 -0.63 -2.22 -0.91
N PHE A 2 0.52 -2.40 -0.26
CA PHE A 2 0.85 -3.49 0.65
C PHE A 2 1.54 -2.89 1.88
N LEU A 3 0.91 -3.01 3.05
CA LEU A 3 1.49 -2.56 4.32
C LEU A 3 2.28 -3.73 4.92
N LEU A 4 3.58 -3.56 5.10
CA LEU A 4 4.47 -4.60 5.60
C LEU A 4 4.85 -4.29 7.05
N LEU A 5 4.23 -4.99 7.99
CA LEU A 5 4.63 -4.98 9.39
C LEU A 5 5.82 -5.94 9.56
N PHE A 6 7.00 -5.38 9.80
CA PHE A 6 8.25 -6.13 9.77
C PHE A 6 8.91 -6.15 11.14
N SER A 7 9.14 -7.36 11.64
CA SER A 7 9.86 -7.65 12.87
C SER A 7 10.88 -8.75 12.60
N LYS A 8 11.71 -9.07 13.59
CA LYS A 8 12.65 -10.20 13.54
C LYS A 8 11.94 -11.51 13.19
N SER A 9 10.77 -11.76 13.77
CA SER A 9 9.97 -12.94 13.44
C SER A 9 9.49 -12.94 11.99
N SER A 10 9.14 -11.77 11.44
CA SER A 10 8.77 -11.64 10.02
C SER A 10 9.98 -11.90 9.10
N GLN A 11 11.18 -11.51 9.51
CA GLN A 11 12.41 -11.71 8.74
C GLN A 11 12.76 -13.19 8.56
N GLU A 12 12.58 -13.99 9.62
CA GLU A 12 12.84 -15.44 9.63
C GLU A 12 11.74 -16.25 8.93
N SER A 13 10.60 -15.62 8.61
CA SER A 13 9.46 -16.31 8.00
C SER A 13 9.59 -16.41 6.48
N GLU A 14 9.73 -17.63 5.96
CA GLU A 14 9.66 -17.90 4.52
C GLU A 14 8.33 -17.46 3.90
N TRP A 15 7.24 -17.52 4.67
CA TRP A 15 5.92 -17.10 4.20
C TRP A 15 5.88 -15.60 3.92
N VAL A 16 6.40 -14.79 4.85
CA VAL A 16 6.45 -13.33 4.69
C VAL A 16 7.31 -12.94 3.49
N GLN A 17 8.44 -13.63 3.27
CA GLN A 17 9.28 -13.39 2.09
C GLN A 17 8.50 -13.64 0.78
N LYS A 18 7.73 -14.73 0.68
CA LYS A 18 6.88 -15.01 -0.47
C LYS A 18 5.77 -13.97 -0.68
N GLU A 19 5.18 -13.46 0.40
CA GLU A 19 4.17 -12.39 0.31
C GLU A 19 4.77 -11.09 -0.22
N ILE A 20 5.99 -10.75 0.21
CA ILE A 20 6.73 -9.58 -0.27
C ILE A 20 7.05 -9.73 -1.76
N GLU A 21 7.53 -10.90 -2.19
CA GLU A 21 7.82 -11.19 -3.59
C GLU A 21 6.57 -11.05 -4.48
N GLN A 22 5.42 -11.58 -4.03
CA GLN A 22 4.15 -11.42 -4.73
C GLN A 22 3.68 -9.97 -4.77
N ALA A 23 3.84 -9.21 -3.69
CA ALA A 23 3.51 -7.78 -3.68
C ALA A 23 4.35 -7.01 -4.70
N LYS A 24 5.65 -7.33 -4.79
CA LYS A 24 6.59 -6.73 -5.74
C LYS A 24 6.26 -7.13 -7.18
N SER A 25 5.97 -8.40 -7.45
CA SER A 25 5.63 -8.87 -8.81
C SER A 25 4.34 -8.22 -9.34
N HIS A 26 3.40 -7.89 -8.46
CA HIS A 26 2.17 -7.16 -8.80
C HIS A 26 2.35 -5.62 -8.82
N ASN A 27 3.59 -5.12 -8.78
CA ASN A 27 3.92 -3.69 -8.73
C ASN A 27 3.13 -2.92 -7.64
N LYS A 28 2.84 -3.57 -6.50
CA LYS A 28 2.18 -2.89 -5.40
C LYS A 28 3.17 -1.92 -4.75
N PHE A 29 2.70 -0.71 -4.42
CA PHE A 29 3.41 0.15 -3.49
C PHE A 29 3.51 -0.55 -2.12
N ILE A 30 4.73 -0.77 -1.64
CA ILE A 30 5.04 -1.41 -0.37
C ILE A 30 5.42 -0.32 0.63
N LEU A 31 4.75 -0.29 1.79
CA LEU A 31 5.09 0.59 2.91
C LEU A 31 5.60 -0.28 4.07
N PRO A 32 6.93 -0.34 4.29
CA PRO A 32 7.51 -1.08 5.41
C PRO A 32 7.38 -0.30 6.73
N VAL A 33 6.97 -1.00 7.78
CA VAL A 33 6.87 -0.51 9.16
C VAL A 33 7.66 -1.46 10.05
N LEU A 34 8.82 -1.01 10.54
CA LEU A 34 9.66 -1.80 11.43
C LEU A 34 9.16 -1.73 12.87
N LEU A 35 8.84 -2.89 13.42
CA LEU A 35 8.29 -3.06 14.77
C LEU A 35 9.36 -3.29 15.83
N ASP A 36 10.55 -3.71 15.43
CA ASP A 36 11.73 -3.82 16.28
C ASP A 36 12.95 -3.17 15.59
N ASP A 37 14.01 -2.96 16.37
CA ASP A 37 15.28 -2.37 15.95
C ASP A 37 16.27 -3.42 15.39
N GLU A 38 16.08 -4.69 15.74
CA GLU A 38 16.87 -5.82 15.24
C GLU A 38 16.50 -6.23 13.82
N ALA A 39 15.26 -6.01 13.37
CA ALA A 39 14.88 -6.35 12.00
C ALA A 39 15.62 -5.49 10.98
N THR A 40 16.16 -6.16 9.98
CA THR A 40 16.75 -5.51 8.82
C THR A 40 15.95 -5.88 7.58
N LEU A 41 15.54 -4.86 6.83
CA LEU A 41 14.83 -5.10 5.59
C LEU A 41 15.73 -5.88 4.63
N PRO A 42 15.21 -6.94 3.99
CA PRO A 42 15.99 -7.71 3.03
C PRO A 42 16.52 -6.84 1.89
N SER A 43 17.77 -7.06 1.50
CA SER A 43 18.48 -6.24 0.50
C SER A 43 17.77 -6.17 -0.86
N TYR A 44 16.96 -7.19 -1.19
CA TYR A 44 16.18 -7.24 -2.44
C TYR A 44 14.99 -6.26 -2.48
N LEU A 45 14.59 -5.70 -1.33
CA LEU A 45 13.66 -4.58 -1.28
C LEU A 45 14.35 -3.27 -1.74
N GLY A 46 15.67 -3.17 -1.63
CA GLY A 46 16.43 -1.98 -2.01
C GLY A 46 16.21 -0.80 -1.04
N ASP A 47 16.45 0.43 -1.51
CA ASP A 47 16.36 1.67 -0.71
C ASP A 47 14.91 2.15 -0.50
N ILE A 48 14.00 1.24 -0.11
CA ILE A 48 12.63 1.64 0.20
C ILE A 48 12.63 2.37 1.53
N LYS A 49 12.05 3.58 1.54
CA LYS A 49 11.80 4.31 2.79
C LYS A 49 10.91 3.48 3.70
N TYR A 50 11.30 3.37 4.96
CA TYR A 50 10.59 2.63 6.00
C TYR A 50 10.22 3.52 7.18
N LEU A 51 9.23 3.08 7.95
CA LEU A 51 8.81 3.73 9.19
C LEU A 51 9.35 2.96 10.40
N PRO A 52 10.24 3.56 11.23
CA PRO A 52 10.76 2.91 12.43
C PRO A 52 9.74 3.04 13.58
N ALA A 53 8.68 2.22 13.55
CA ALA A 53 7.63 2.25 14.57
C ALA A 53 8.15 1.87 15.96
N HIS A 54 9.21 1.05 16.05
CA HIS A 54 9.89 0.76 17.32
C HIS A 54 10.40 2.02 18.04
N ALA A 55 10.86 3.02 17.29
CA ALA A 55 11.41 4.26 17.85
C ALA A 55 10.33 5.30 18.12
N LYS A 56 9.30 5.36 17.28
CA LYS A 56 8.24 6.38 17.32
C LYS A 56 6.88 5.79 16.92
N PRO A 57 6.21 5.04 17.80
CA PRO A 57 5.00 4.30 17.46
C PRO A 57 3.82 5.22 17.11
N GLU A 58 3.66 6.35 17.82
CA GLU A 58 2.59 7.31 17.55
C GLU A 58 2.76 7.99 16.19
N GLU A 59 3.98 8.45 15.87
CA GLU A 59 4.30 9.07 14.56
C GLU A 59 4.08 8.06 13.42
N ALA A 60 4.53 6.81 13.60
CA ALA A 60 4.31 5.76 12.62
C ALA A 60 2.82 5.49 12.39
N MET A 61 2.02 5.43 13.45
CA MET A 61 0.57 5.21 13.35
C MET A 61 -0.12 6.36 12.61
N ASP A 62 0.22 7.61 12.92
CA ASP A 62 -0.34 8.78 12.24
C ASP A 62 -0.02 8.76 10.74
N ILE A 63 1.24 8.50 10.38
CA ILE A 63 1.67 8.39 8.98
C ILE A 63 0.92 7.26 8.27
N VAL A 64 0.86 6.07 8.87
CA VAL A 64 0.17 4.91 8.30
C VAL A 64 -1.31 5.21 8.08
N SER A 65 -2.00 5.77 9.07
CA SER A 65 -3.43 6.10 8.97
C SER A 65 -3.70 7.13 7.86
N THR A 66 -2.88 8.17 7.77
CA THR A 66 -2.98 9.22 6.75
C THR A 66 -2.71 8.64 5.35
N HIS A 67 -1.71 7.77 5.21
CA HIS A 67 -1.39 7.16 3.92
C HIS A 67 -2.48 6.21 3.44
N ILE A 68 -2.98 5.35 4.34
CA ILE A 68 -4.03 4.38 4.02
C ILE A 68 -5.33 5.08 3.62
N THR A 69 -5.76 6.08 4.39
CA THR A 69 -6.99 6.82 4.10
C THR A 69 -6.90 7.59 2.79
N LYS A 70 -5.76 8.21 2.49
CA LYS A 70 -5.51 8.90 1.23
C LYS A 70 -5.55 7.94 0.03
N GLU A 71 -4.88 6.79 0.14
CA GLU A 71 -4.85 5.78 -0.92
C GLU A 71 -6.22 5.14 -1.14
N ALA A 72 -6.96 4.83 -0.07
CA ALA A 72 -8.33 4.31 -0.16
C ALA A 72 -9.26 5.30 -0.88
N LYS A 73 -9.17 6.59 -0.54
CA LYS A 73 -9.96 7.65 -1.18
C LYS A 73 -9.62 7.81 -2.67
N ARG A 74 -8.34 7.67 -3.03
CA ARG A 74 -7.89 7.71 -4.44
C ARG A 74 -8.52 6.58 -5.25
N ILE A 75 -8.49 5.35 -4.73
CA ILE A 75 -9.07 4.18 -5.40
C ILE A 75 -10.58 4.37 -5.61
N GLN A 76 -11.30 4.85 -4.58
CA GLN A 76 -12.74 5.08 -4.65
C GLN A 76 -13.11 6.19 -5.64
N THR A 77 -12.33 7.27 -5.69
CA THR A 77 -12.61 8.42 -6.57
C THR A 77 -12.38 8.05 -8.04
N ASN A 78 -11.29 7.33 -8.35
CA ASN A 78 -11.00 6.91 -9.71
C ASN A 78 -12.05 5.95 -10.28
N SER A 79 -12.54 4.99 -9.48
CA SER A 79 -13.59 4.08 -9.95
C SER A 79 -14.92 4.79 -10.20
N LEU A 80 -15.28 5.74 -9.35
CA LEU A 80 -16.50 6.52 -9.49
C LEU A 80 -16.44 7.47 -10.70
N LEU A 81 -15.28 8.11 -10.94
CA LEU A 81 -15.06 8.94 -12.13
C LEU A 81 -15.14 8.12 -13.43
N LEU A 82 -14.51 6.93 -13.48
CA LEU A 82 -14.64 6.04 -14.64
C LEU A 82 -16.09 5.61 -14.88
N GLY A 83 -16.82 5.25 -13.82
CA GLY A 83 -18.24 4.91 -13.92
C GLY A 83 -19.10 6.09 -14.42
N ALA A 84 -18.83 7.31 -13.93
CA ALA A 84 -19.54 8.51 -14.35
C ALA A 84 -19.27 8.87 -15.82
N LEU A 85 -18.04 8.69 -16.31
CA LEU A 85 -17.70 8.93 -17.72
C LEU A 85 -18.40 7.94 -18.65
N ILE A 86 -18.40 6.65 -18.30
CA ILE A 86 -19.09 5.61 -19.08
C ILE A 86 -20.60 5.86 -19.06
N GLY A 87 -21.18 6.08 -17.87
CA GLY A 87 -22.61 6.34 -17.71
C GLY A 87 -23.07 7.60 -18.44
N GLY A 88 -22.33 8.70 -18.31
CA GLY A 88 -22.60 9.95 -19.02
C GLY A 88 -22.50 9.81 -20.54
N GLY A 89 -21.51 9.06 -21.04
CA GLY A 89 -21.36 8.77 -22.46
C GLY A 89 -22.54 7.97 -23.04
N LEU A 90 -23.03 6.96 -22.30
CA LEU A 90 -24.19 6.17 -22.70
C LEU A 90 -25.48 7.01 -22.71
N ILE A 91 -25.70 7.85 -21.70
CA ILE A 91 -26.85 8.77 -21.65
C ILE A 91 -26.79 9.78 -22.81
N TRP A 92 -25.60 10.31 -23.11
CA TRP A 92 -25.43 11.25 -24.22
C TRP A 92 -25.69 10.61 -25.59
N LEU A 93 -25.25 9.36 -25.80
CA LEU A 93 -25.57 8.62 -27.02
C LEU A 93 -27.08 8.31 -27.14
N ALA A 94 -27.73 7.94 -26.04
CA ALA A 94 -29.16 7.65 -26.02
C ALA A 94 -30.04 8.88 -26.26
N THR A 95 -29.55 10.08 -25.93
CA THR A 95 -30.28 11.35 -26.13
C THR A 95 -30.02 11.99 -27.50
N ARG A 96 -29.12 11.43 -28.32
CA ARG A 96 -28.77 11.94 -29.66
C ARG A 96 -29.54 11.27 -30.80
N ASN A 97 -30.46 10.37 -30.49
CA ASN A 97 -31.30 9.64 -31.44
C ASN A 97 -32.76 10.07 -31.31
#